data_AF-A0A1V6LVA3-F1
#
_entry.id   AF-A0A1V6LVA3-F1
#
_cell.length_a   1.000
_cell.length_b   1.000
_cell.length_c   1.000
_cell.angle_alpha   90.00
_cell.angle_beta   90.00
_cell.angle_gamma   90.00
#
_symmetry.space_group_name_H-M   'P 1'
#
loop_
_entity.id
_entity.type
_entity.pdbx_description
1 polymer ?
#
loop_
_entity_poly.entity_id
_entity_poly.type
_entity_poly.pdbx_seq_one_letter_code
_entity_poly.pdbx_strand_id
1 'polypeptide(L)'
;MEIVLYFFVVIFFLLLVGLAYTLVKDFKEIVLGLINMCEPELFRPITWIISPIWFIVYGLEKAFGWDIIEKYEDSDGLEKYPSTENIKLNFSDGDKIIISNTSKRKAESLIRDFLEFCDGDLKFESFKINSGQNLKIDCPNQITFYDFSILTQHFCNEVTKSWGIFKASWLTYYSYSNKKTFHNIIGQTADGQKFSIYTLDDLYKDQYLRLNQDLEVKTFDWKLINNKNQT
;
A
#
# COMPACT_ATOMS: atom_id res chain seq x y z
N MET A 1 48.14 23.01 7.47
CA MET A 1 47.34 21.91 6.89
C MET A 1 46.82 20.98 7.98
N GLU A 2 47.67 20.55 8.92
CA GLU A 2 47.28 19.68 10.05
C GLU A 2 46.21 20.27 10.97
N ILE A 3 46.32 21.55 11.37
CA ILE A 3 45.33 22.19 12.26
C ILE A 3 43.93 22.22 11.63
N VAL A 4 43.84 22.51 10.33
CA VAL A 4 42.57 22.49 9.58
C VAL A 4 42.00 21.07 9.54
N LEU A 5 42.86 20.07 9.36
CA LEU A 5 42.46 18.66 9.42
C LEU A 5 41.90 18.29 10.79
N TYR A 6 42.54 18.72 11.88
CA TYR A 6 42.06 18.48 13.25
C TYR A 6 40.71 19.15 13.51
N PHE A 7 40.49 20.38 13.02
CA PHE A 7 39.18 21.03 13.11
C PHE A 7 38.10 20.25 12.37
N PHE A 8 38.39 19.77 11.15
CA PHE A 8 37.45 18.92 10.41
C PHE A 8 37.14 17.62 11.13
N VAL A 9 38.15 16.97 11.71
CA VAL A 9 37.97 15.73 12.49
C VAL A 9 37.08 15.98 13.71
N VAL A 10 37.29 17.07 14.45
CA VAL A 10 36.47 17.43 15.62
C VAL A 10 35.03 17.73 15.23
N ILE A 11 34.81 18.50 14.15
CA ILE A 11 33.47 18.79 13.63
C ILE A 11 32.77 17.51 13.18
N PHE A 12 33.48 16.64 12.46
CA PHE A 12 32.94 15.37 12.01
C PHE A 12 32.59 14.43 13.17
N PHE A 13 33.41 14.44 14.23
CA PHE A 13 33.13 13.66 15.45
C PHE A 13 31.90 14.18 16.18
N LEU A 14 31.74 15.50 16.29
CA LEU A 14 30.55 16.13 16.89
C LEU A 14 29.29 15.83 16.06
N LEU A 15 29.39 15.84 14.73
CA LEU A 15 28.31 15.44 13.83
C LEU A 15 27.95 13.96 14.00
N LEU A 16 28.94 13.07 14.13
CA LEU A 16 28.72 11.64 14.38
C LEU A 16 28.05 11.39 15.73
N VAL A 17 28.45 12.11 16.78
CA VAL A 17 27.83 12.02 18.11
C VAL A 17 26.41 12.55 18.07
N GLY A 18 26.18 13.66 17.36
CA GLY A 18 24.83 14.18 17.11
C GLY A 18 23.97 13.17 16.36
N LEU A 19 24.47 12.60 15.26
CA LEU A 19 23.80 11.59 14.48
C LEU A 19 23.48 10.34 15.31
N ALA A 20 24.44 9.84 16.10
CA ALA A 20 24.23 8.70 16.99
C ALA A 20 23.20 9.00 18.08
N TYR A 21 23.21 10.21 18.64
CA TYR A 21 22.21 10.64 19.62
C TYR A 21 20.81 10.69 19.01
N THR A 22 20.65 11.28 17.83
CA THR A 22 19.36 11.32 17.11
C THR A 22 18.91 9.91 16.72
N LEU A 23 19.83 9.07 16.22
CA LEU A 23 19.55 7.67 15.89
C LEU A 23 19.11 6.86 17.10
N VAL A 24 19.62 7.12 18.31
CA VAL A 24 19.24 6.41 19.53
C VAL A 24 17.94 6.97 20.12
N LYS A 25 17.82 8.30 20.17
CA LYS A 25 16.64 8.99 20.74
C LYS A 25 15.39 8.73 19.91
N ASP A 26 15.52 8.87 18.59
CA ASP A 26 14.42 8.78 17.65
C ASP A 26 14.43 7.41 16.93
N PHE A 27 15.22 6.45 17.42
CA PHE A 27 15.39 5.10 16.83
C PHE A 27 14.05 4.46 16.48
N LYS A 28 13.08 4.57 17.39
CA LYS A 28 11.77 3.95 17.25
C LYS A 28 10.95 4.62 16.14
N GLU A 29 11.01 5.94 16.02
CA GLU A 29 10.34 6.69 14.96
C GLU A 29 11.04 6.51 13.61
N ILE A 30 12.36 6.42 13.61
CA ILE A 30 13.20 6.11 12.45
C ILE A 30 12.91 4.72 11.91
N VAL A 31 12.85 3.70 12.79
CA VAL A 31 12.49 2.32 12.43
C VAL A 31 11.04 2.24 11.97
N LEU A 32 10.10 2.94 12.61
CA LEU A 32 8.72 3.03 12.12
C LEU A 32 8.68 3.68 10.74
N GLY A 33 9.38 4.80 10.52
CA GLY A 33 9.49 5.47 9.23
C GLY A 33 10.05 4.56 8.12
N LEU A 34 11.02 3.71 8.46
CA LEU A 34 11.62 2.72 7.56
C LEU A 34 10.64 1.61 7.18
N ILE A 35 9.90 1.08 8.17
CA ILE A 35 8.82 0.10 7.96
C ILE A 35 7.69 0.73 7.13
N ASN A 36 7.42 2.01 7.36
CA ASN A 36 6.38 2.80 6.71
C ASN A 36 6.71 3.20 5.26
N MET A 37 7.96 3.11 4.82
CA MET A 37 8.42 3.51 3.47
C MET A 37 8.75 2.33 2.56
N CYS A 38 8.59 1.11 3.05
CA CYS A 38 8.64 -0.08 2.21
C CYS A 38 7.39 -0.11 1.30
N GLU A 39 7.44 0.69 0.22
CA GLU A 39 6.62 0.47 -0.97
C GLU A 39 6.81 -0.99 -1.42
N PRO A 40 5.73 -1.76 -1.71
CA PRO A 40 5.86 -3.13 -2.17
C PRO A 40 6.73 -3.27 -3.45
N GLU A 41 6.88 -2.21 -4.24
CA GLU A 41 7.75 -2.18 -5.44
C GLU A 41 9.22 -1.82 -5.14
N LEU A 42 9.52 -1.25 -3.97
CA LEU A 42 10.86 -0.84 -3.56
C LEU A 42 11.55 -1.89 -2.66
N PHE A 43 11.07 -3.13 -2.59
CA PHE A 43 11.78 -4.24 -1.94
C PHE A 43 13.00 -4.77 -2.73
N ARG A 44 13.71 -3.89 -3.45
CA ARG A 44 15.01 -4.22 -4.06
C ARG A 44 16.15 -3.95 -3.07
N PRO A 45 17.25 -4.71 -3.12
CA PRO A 45 18.43 -4.49 -2.26
C PRO A 45 19.04 -3.08 -2.39
N ILE A 46 18.78 -2.38 -3.50
CA ILE A 46 19.23 -1.01 -3.76
C ILE A 46 18.54 0.00 -2.82
N THR A 47 17.29 -0.23 -2.43
CA THR A 47 16.52 0.69 -1.59
C THR A 47 17.08 0.76 -0.17
N TRP A 48 17.61 -0.36 0.33
CA TRP A 48 18.36 -0.41 1.59
C TRP A 48 19.67 0.38 1.55
N ILE A 49 20.27 0.54 0.36
CA ILE A 49 21.50 1.31 0.17
C ILE A 49 21.19 2.81 0.09
N ILE A 50 20.04 3.18 -0.47
CA ILE A 50 19.63 4.59 -0.64
C ILE A 50 18.92 5.12 0.61
N SER A 51 18.34 4.25 1.44
CA SER A 51 17.63 4.65 2.67
C SER A 51 18.46 5.54 3.60
N PRO A 52 19.77 5.31 3.87
CA PRO A 52 20.54 6.16 4.76
C PRO A 52 20.76 7.57 4.18
N ILE A 53 20.90 7.68 2.84
CA ILE A 53 21.04 8.97 2.14
C ILE A 53 19.73 9.75 2.24
N TRP A 54 18.60 9.07 2.09
CA TRP A 54 17.28 9.68 2.21
C TRP A 54 16.95 10.06 3.66
N PHE A 55 17.37 9.28 4.65
CA PHE A 55 17.28 9.64 6.09
C PHE A 55 18.02 10.93 6.41
N ILE A 56 19.19 11.13 5.81
CA ILE A 56 19.94 12.38 5.96
C ILE A 56 19.14 13.52 5.35
N VAL A 57 18.54 13.35 4.17
CA VAL A 57 17.68 14.37 3.55
C VAL A 57 16.45 14.68 4.41
N TYR A 58 15.68 13.69 4.84
CA TYR A 58 14.50 13.87 5.71
C TYR A 58 14.86 14.53 7.05
N GLY A 59 15.95 14.10 7.68
CA GLY A 59 16.44 14.72 8.91
C GLY A 59 16.87 16.17 8.71
N LEU A 60 17.47 16.49 7.55
CA LEU A 60 17.78 17.85 7.16
C LEU A 60 16.51 18.67 6.89
N GLU A 61 15.49 18.10 6.24
CA GLU A 61 14.21 18.80 6.04
C GLU A 61 13.50 19.12 7.35
N LYS A 62 13.43 18.17 8.28
CA LYS A 62 12.85 18.37 9.62
C LYS A 62 13.61 19.40 10.45
N ALA A 63 14.94 19.43 10.33
CA ALA A 63 15.79 20.35 11.10
C ALA A 63 15.89 21.76 10.48
N PHE A 64 15.83 21.87 9.15
CA PHE A 64 16.07 23.12 8.41
C PHE A 64 14.85 23.67 7.65
N GLY A 65 13.73 22.94 7.63
CA GLY A 65 12.47 23.38 7.01
C GLY A 65 12.53 23.50 5.49
N TRP A 66 13.42 22.76 4.83
CA TRP A 66 13.55 22.78 3.37
C TRP A 66 12.55 21.81 2.72
N ASP A 67 11.88 22.25 1.65
CA ASP A 67 10.97 21.44 0.84
C ASP A 67 11.72 20.88 -0.37
N ILE A 68 12.49 19.80 -0.17
CA ILE A 68 13.24 19.11 -1.23
C ILE A 68 12.46 17.87 -1.71
N ILE A 69 11.62 17.29 -0.85
CA ILE A 69 10.72 16.18 -1.10
C ILE A 69 9.35 16.73 -1.51
N GLU A 70 8.81 16.20 -2.60
CA GLU A 70 7.46 16.50 -3.09
C GLU A 70 6.44 16.09 -2.01
N LYS A 71 5.95 17.07 -1.25
CA LYS A 71 4.89 16.87 -0.26
C LYS A 71 3.58 16.60 -1.00
N TYR A 72 3.02 15.41 -0.80
CA TYR A 72 1.63 15.14 -1.10
C TYR A 72 0.77 16.04 -0.20
N GLU A 73 -0.29 16.65 -0.75
CA GLU A 73 -1.14 17.64 -0.07
C GLU A 73 -1.44 17.25 1.40
N ASP A 74 -0.98 18.09 2.33
CA ASP A 74 -1.30 18.20 3.76
C ASP A 74 -1.26 16.93 4.65
N SER A 75 -0.74 15.79 4.19
CA SER A 75 -0.58 14.61 5.06
C SER A 75 0.74 13.89 4.79
N ASP A 76 1.35 13.35 5.85
CA ASP A 76 2.56 12.51 5.76
C ASP A 76 2.29 11.15 5.05
N GLY A 77 1.11 10.96 4.43
CA GLY A 77 0.68 9.73 3.74
C GLY A 77 0.40 8.54 4.66
N LEU A 78 0.68 8.69 5.96
CA LEU A 78 0.58 7.66 7.00
C LEU A 78 -0.72 7.68 7.78
N GLU A 79 -1.56 8.67 7.54
CA GLU A 79 -2.76 8.90 8.33
C GLU A 79 -3.74 7.75 8.17
N LYS A 80 -4.06 7.15 9.31
CA LYS A 80 -5.11 6.15 9.41
C LYS A 80 -6.46 6.86 9.53
N TYR A 81 -7.38 6.55 8.63
CA TYR A 81 -8.72 7.14 8.70
C TYR A 81 -9.43 6.79 10.02
N PRO A 82 -10.14 7.75 10.64
CA PRO A 82 -10.98 7.46 11.78
C PRO A 82 -12.07 6.47 11.39
N SER A 83 -12.53 5.67 12.36
CA SER A 83 -13.57 4.66 12.18
C SER A 83 -14.71 4.93 13.15
N THR A 84 -15.95 4.88 12.67
CA THR A 84 -17.13 4.89 13.53
C THR A 84 -17.49 3.49 14.01
N GLU A 85 -17.22 2.47 13.20
CA GLU A 85 -17.55 1.07 13.46
C GLU A 85 -16.67 0.15 12.61
N ASN A 86 -16.48 -1.10 13.05
CA ASN A 86 -15.73 -2.10 12.27
C ASN A 86 -16.65 -3.24 11.85
N ILE A 87 -16.75 -3.50 10.55
CA ILE A 87 -17.41 -4.70 10.02
C ILE A 87 -16.40 -5.83 9.97
N LYS A 88 -16.53 -6.81 10.87
CA LYS A 88 -15.75 -8.04 10.78
C LYS A 88 -16.25 -8.89 9.61
N LEU A 89 -15.32 -9.44 8.82
CA LEU A 89 -15.65 -10.27 7.68
C LEU A 89 -14.93 -11.62 7.72
N ASN A 90 -15.61 -12.68 7.29
CA ASN A 90 -14.95 -13.95 7.00
C ASN A 90 -14.43 -13.93 5.56
N PHE A 91 -13.15 -13.63 5.37
CA PHE A 91 -12.61 -13.43 4.03
C PHE A 91 -12.55 -14.72 3.21
N SER A 92 -12.47 -15.89 3.85
CA SER A 92 -12.38 -17.18 3.15
C SER A 92 -13.57 -17.45 2.23
N ASP A 93 -14.76 -16.97 2.58
CA ASP A 93 -16.03 -17.45 2.00
C ASP A 93 -16.54 -16.64 0.80
N GLY A 94 -15.81 -15.60 0.41
CA GLY A 94 -16.17 -14.76 -0.75
C GLY A 94 -15.32 -15.02 -1.98
N ASP A 95 -15.86 -14.65 -3.14
CA ASP A 95 -15.10 -14.49 -4.38
C ASP A 95 -14.22 -13.23 -4.28
N LYS A 96 -12.97 -13.32 -4.75
CA LYS A 96 -12.01 -12.22 -4.78
C LYS A 96 -11.64 -11.94 -6.23
N ILE A 97 -11.86 -10.71 -6.68
CA ILE A 97 -11.73 -10.36 -8.09
C ILE A 97 -10.97 -9.03 -8.19
N ILE A 98 -9.96 -8.95 -9.06
CA ILE A 98 -9.39 -7.67 -9.50
C ILE A 98 -9.99 -7.30 -10.85
N ILE A 99 -10.52 -6.09 -10.96
CA ILE A 99 -10.94 -5.49 -12.23
C ILE A 99 -9.96 -4.38 -12.56
N SER A 100 -9.30 -4.46 -13.72
CA SER A 100 -8.30 -3.48 -14.13
C SER A 100 -8.41 -3.13 -15.61
N ASN A 101 -8.30 -1.86 -15.93
CA ASN A 101 -8.18 -1.38 -17.31
C ASN A 101 -6.71 -1.47 -17.77
N THR A 102 -6.25 -2.68 -18.02
CA THR A 102 -4.87 -2.97 -18.44
C THR A 102 -4.81 -4.10 -19.46
N SER A 103 -3.65 -4.24 -20.11
CA SER A 103 -3.40 -5.38 -20.99
C SER A 103 -3.18 -6.67 -20.20
N LYS A 104 -3.52 -7.83 -20.79
CA LYS A 104 -3.23 -9.13 -20.18
C LYS A 104 -1.76 -9.29 -19.82
N ARG A 105 -0.84 -8.93 -20.72
CA ARG A 105 0.59 -9.00 -20.45
C ARG A 105 1.02 -8.15 -19.23
N LYS A 106 0.48 -6.95 -19.07
CA LYS A 106 0.78 -6.11 -17.88
C LYS A 106 0.20 -6.73 -16.62
N ALA A 107 -1.06 -7.21 -16.66
CA ALA A 107 -1.66 -7.90 -15.51
C ALA A 107 -0.86 -9.15 -15.10
N GLU A 108 -0.37 -9.93 -16.07
CA GLU A 108 0.46 -11.11 -15.79
C GLU A 108 1.80 -10.72 -15.13
N SER A 109 2.43 -9.62 -15.58
CA SER A 109 3.63 -9.08 -14.94
C SER A 109 3.36 -8.71 -13.48
N LEU A 110 2.31 -7.91 -13.22
CA LEU A 110 1.96 -7.46 -11.87
C LEU A 110 1.66 -8.62 -10.92
N ILE A 111 0.99 -9.67 -11.40
CA ILE A 111 0.75 -10.87 -10.59
C ILE A 111 2.08 -11.57 -10.29
N ARG A 112 2.98 -11.70 -11.27
CA ARG A 112 4.29 -12.34 -11.05
C ARG A 112 5.14 -11.55 -10.06
N ASP A 113 5.19 -10.23 -10.23
CA ASP A 113 5.90 -9.32 -9.33
C ASP A 113 5.33 -9.44 -7.90
N PHE A 114 4.00 -9.51 -7.76
CA PHE A 114 3.32 -9.79 -6.48
C PHE A 114 3.73 -11.13 -5.85
N LEU A 115 3.81 -12.19 -6.66
CA LEU A 115 4.16 -13.53 -6.18
C LEU A 115 5.61 -13.65 -5.70
N GLU A 116 6.49 -12.71 -6.04
CA GLU A 116 7.86 -12.69 -5.52
C GLU A 116 7.92 -12.31 -4.03
N PHE A 117 6.90 -11.64 -3.49
CA PHE A 117 6.87 -11.15 -2.11
C PHE A 117 5.64 -11.57 -1.30
N CYS A 118 4.65 -12.26 -1.90
CA CYS A 118 3.51 -12.73 -1.14
C CYS A 118 3.93 -13.77 -0.09
N ASP A 119 3.34 -13.71 1.10
CA ASP A 119 3.67 -14.66 2.18
C ASP A 119 3.04 -16.05 1.95
N GLY A 120 2.00 -16.13 1.12
CA GLY A 120 1.27 -17.36 0.82
C GLY A 120 1.91 -18.21 -0.30
N ASP A 121 1.65 -19.53 -0.28
CA ASP A 121 1.98 -20.46 -1.39
C ASP A 121 0.98 -20.29 -2.56
N LEU A 122 0.93 -19.08 -3.11
CA LEU A 122 0.12 -18.74 -4.28
C LEU A 122 0.90 -19.04 -5.54
N LYS A 123 0.24 -19.66 -6.52
CA LYS A 123 0.83 -19.97 -7.82
C LYS A 123 0.17 -19.13 -8.88
N PHE A 124 0.96 -18.64 -9.84
CA PHE A 124 0.45 -17.81 -10.93
C PHE A 124 -0.71 -18.48 -11.67
N GLU A 125 -0.63 -19.81 -11.86
CA GLU A 125 -1.63 -20.62 -12.56
C GLU A 125 -2.99 -20.67 -11.83
N SER A 126 -3.03 -20.29 -10.55
CA SER A 126 -4.26 -20.24 -9.76
C SER A 126 -5.10 -18.97 -10.00
N PHE A 127 -4.53 -17.97 -10.67
CA PHE A 127 -5.24 -16.75 -11.09
C PHE A 127 -5.89 -16.95 -12.45
N LYS A 128 -7.20 -16.70 -12.55
CA LYS A 128 -7.92 -16.79 -13.83
C LYS A 128 -8.07 -15.41 -14.45
N ILE A 129 -7.31 -15.18 -15.51
CA ILE A 129 -7.31 -13.91 -16.24
C ILE A 129 -8.26 -13.99 -17.45
N ASN A 130 -9.38 -13.30 -17.35
CA ASN A 130 -10.38 -13.19 -18.40
C ASN A 130 -10.25 -11.84 -19.11
N SER A 131 -10.00 -11.89 -20.42
CA SER A 131 -9.90 -10.70 -21.27
C SER A 131 -11.30 -10.20 -21.64
N GLY A 132 -11.51 -8.89 -21.51
CA GLY A 132 -12.73 -8.17 -21.91
C GLY A 132 -12.43 -6.68 -22.11
N GLN A 133 -13.47 -5.82 -22.18
CA GLN A 133 -13.27 -4.36 -22.18
C GLN A 133 -12.46 -3.88 -20.97
N ASN A 134 -12.69 -4.50 -19.81
CA ASN A 134 -11.79 -4.46 -18.67
C ASN A 134 -11.34 -5.89 -18.39
N LEU A 135 -10.10 -6.02 -17.91
CA LEU A 135 -9.53 -7.30 -17.57
C LEU A 135 -10.04 -7.72 -16.19
N LYS A 136 -10.57 -8.93 -16.12
CA LYS A 136 -11.10 -9.52 -14.89
C LYS A 136 -10.16 -10.64 -14.44
N ILE A 137 -9.67 -10.54 -13.21
CA ILE A 137 -8.77 -11.52 -12.61
C ILE A 137 -9.51 -12.15 -11.44
N ASP A 138 -9.92 -13.41 -11.56
CA ASP A 138 -10.43 -14.15 -10.41
C ASP A 138 -9.23 -14.67 -9.61
N CYS A 139 -9.10 -14.20 -8.36
CA CYS A 139 -8.04 -14.59 -7.44
C CYS A 139 -8.36 -15.96 -6.81
N PRO A 140 -7.33 -16.74 -6.44
CA PRO A 140 -7.52 -18.03 -5.80
C PRO A 140 -8.22 -17.91 -4.44
N ASN A 141 -9.07 -18.87 -4.08
CA ASN A 141 -9.84 -18.82 -2.83
C ASN A 141 -8.97 -18.76 -1.57
N GLN A 142 -7.77 -19.36 -1.62
CA GLN A 142 -6.81 -19.38 -0.51
C GLN A 142 -6.03 -18.06 -0.32
N ILE A 143 -6.22 -17.06 -1.19
CA ILE A 143 -5.60 -15.74 -0.98
C ILE A 143 -6.09 -15.15 0.35
N THR A 144 -5.15 -14.67 1.16
CA THR A 144 -5.48 -14.08 2.46
C THR A 144 -6.02 -12.66 2.31
N PHE A 145 -6.65 -12.13 3.35
CA PHE A 145 -7.14 -10.75 3.36
C PHE A 145 -6.00 -9.74 3.18
N TYR A 146 -4.85 -10.02 3.80
CA TYR A 146 -3.61 -9.27 3.62
C TYR A 146 -3.15 -9.32 2.16
N ASP A 147 -2.89 -10.52 1.62
CA ASP A 147 -2.39 -10.71 0.26
C ASP A 147 -3.27 -10.05 -0.80
N PHE A 148 -4.60 -10.18 -0.66
CA PHE A 148 -5.54 -9.57 -1.58
C PHE A 148 -5.54 -8.03 -1.49
N SER A 149 -5.39 -7.49 -0.28
CA SER A 149 -5.30 -6.04 -0.06
C SER A 149 -4.04 -5.47 -0.71
N ILE A 150 -2.89 -6.11 -0.49
CA ILE A 150 -1.62 -5.71 -1.10
C ILE A 150 -1.66 -5.85 -2.63
N LEU A 151 -2.21 -6.95 -3.14
CA LEU A 151 -2.40 -7.14 -4.58
C LEU A 151 -3.29 -6.03 -5.19
N THR A 152 -4.39 -5.69 -4.52
CA THR A 152 -5.27 -4.59 -4.95
C THR A 152 -4.50 -3.27 -4.98
N GLN A 153 -3.72 -2.99 -3.95
CA GLN A 153 -2.91 -1.77 -3.85
C GLN A 153 -1.87 -1.68 -4.98
N HIS A 154 -1.11 -2.76 -5.21
CA HIS A 154 -0.12 -2.86 -6.27
C HIS A 154 -0.75 -2.58 -7.65
N PHE A 155 -1.89 -3.21 -7.96
CA PHE A 155 -2.63 -2.94 -9.20
C PHE A 155 -3.11 -1.49 -9.34
N CYS A 156 -3.49 -0.84 -8.24
CA CYS A 156 -3.97 0.55 -8.25
C CYS A 156 -2.84 1.58 -8.36
N ASN A 157 -1.66 1.25 -7.86
CA ASN A 157 -0.46 2.09 -8.00
C ASN A 157 0.00 2.09 -9.46
N GLU A 158 0.00 0.92 -10.10
CA GLU A 158 0.48 0.73 -11.47
C GLU A 158 -0.55 1.04 -12.57
N VAL A 159 -1.84 1.02 -12.24
CA VAL A 159 -2.93 1.23 -13.19
C VAL A 159 -4.06 2.05 -12.54
N THR A 160 -4.32 3.24 -13.09
CA THR A 160 -5.24 4.23 -12.52
C THR A 160 -6.70 3.78 -12.36
N LYS A 161 -7.14 2.80 -13.16
CA LYS A 161 -8.51 2.23 -13.13
C LYS A 161 -8.44 0.76 -12.76
N SER A 162 -8.04 0.50 -11.52
CA SER A 162 -8.02 -0.82 -10.91
C SER A 162 -8.86 -0.84 -9.64
N TRP A 163 -9.46 -1.99 -9.37
CA TRP A 163 -10.38 -2.19 -8.24
C TRP A 163 -10.24 -3.61 -7.72
N GLY A 164 -10.21 -3.75 -6.40
CA GLY A 164 -10.41 -5.02 -5.71
C GLY A 164 -11.88 -5.20 -5.37
N ILE A 165 -12.45 -6.34 -5.71
CA ILE A 165 -13.84 -6.69 -5.46
C ILE A 165 -13.86 -7.92 -4.55
N PHE A 166 -14.62 -7.84 -3.47
CA PHE A 166 -14.98 -8.98 -2.65
C PHE A 166 -16.48 -9.22 -2.77
N LYS A 167 -16.88 -10.48 -2.97
CA LYS A 167 -18.29 -10.86 -3.10
C LYS A 167 -18.59 -12.10 -2.28
N ALA A 168 -19.32 -11.92 -1.19
CA ALA A 168 -19.95 -12.97 -0.40
C ALA A 168 -21.47 -12.76 -0.33
N SER A 169 -22.20 -13.74 0.20
CA SER A 169 -23.67 -13.68 0.33
C SER A 169 -24.17 -12.51 1.17
N TRP A 170 -23.40 -12.12 2.19
CA TRP A 170 -23.79 -11.10 3.18
C TRP A 170 -23.04 -9.77 3.00
N LEU A 171 -21.95 -9.76 2.23
CA LEU A 171 -21.13 -8.57 2.01
C LEU A 171 -20.56 -8.58 0.60
N THR A 172 -20.78 -7.50 -0.13
CA THR A 172 -20.12 -7.24 -1.41
C THR A 172 -19.55 -5.84 -1.36
N TYR A 173 -18.31 -5.66 -1.78
CA TYR A 173 -17.68 -4.34 -1.82
C TYR A 173 -16.69 -4.20 -2.98
N TYR A 174 -16.40 -2.95 -3.34
CA TYR A 174 -15.23 -2.60 -4.13
C TYR A 174 -14.25 -1.78 -3.29
N SER A 175 -12.97 -1.86 -3.63
CA SER A 175 -11.91 -1.12 -2.97
C SER A 175 -10.79 -0.74 -3.94
N TYR A 176 -10.01 0.27 -3.60
CA TYR A 176 -8.88 0.76 -4.37
C TYR A 176 -7.86 1.49 -3.49
N SER A 177 -6.61 1.55 -3.94
CA SER A 177 -5.55 2.32 -3.26
C SER A 177 -5.89 3.81 -3.27
N ASN A 178 -5.92 4.43 -2.10
CA ASN A 178 -6.11 5.86 -1.99
C ASN A 178 -4.81 6.61 -2.29
N LYS A 179 -4.73 7.30 -3.42
CA LYS A 179 -3.52 8.06 -3.79
C LYS A 179 -3.17 9.20 -2.83
N LYS A 180 -4.11 9.66 -1.99
CA LYS A 180 -3.83 10.68 -0.96
C LYS A 180 -3.07 10.11 0.24
N THR A 181 -3.14 8.80 0.48
CA THR A 181 -2.55 8.16 1.67
C THR A 181 -1.95 6.83 1.29
N PHE A 182 -0.65 6.67 1.48
CA PHE A 182 0.10 5.54 0.95
C PHE A 182 -0.39 4.19 1.47
N HIS A 183 -0.84 4.11 2.73
CA HIS A 183 -1.22 2.85 3.40
C HIS A 183 -2.74 2.64 3.57
N ASN A 184 -3.58 3.40 2.88
CA ASN A 184 -5.03 3.14 2.93
C ASN A 184 -5.56 2.63 1.61
N ILE A 185 -6.30 1.54 1.72
CA ILE A 185 -7.25 1.11 0.72
C ILE A 185 -8.61 1.63 1.18
N ILE A 186 -9.32 2.31 0.30
CA ILE A 186 -10.68 2.80 0.57
C ILE A 186 -11.66 2.17 -0.37
N GLY A 187 -12.92 2.14 0.02
CA GLY A 187 -13.94 1.46 -0.76
C GLY A 187 -15.35 1.72 -0.27
N GLN A 188 -16.29 1.06 -0.94
CA GLN A 188 -17.69 1.11 -0.58
C GLN A 188 -18.33 -0.27 -0.75
N THR A 189 -19.19 -0.62 0.19
CA THR A 189 -20.04 -1.79 0.13
C THR A 189 -21.19 -1.58 -0.87
N ALA A 190 -21.83 -2.67 -1.29
CA ALA A 190 -22.95 -2.63 -2.23
C ALA A 190 -24.20 -1.90 -1.67
N ASP A 191 -24.35 -1.86 -0.34
CA ASP A 191 -25.38 -1.08 0.37
C ASP A 191 -24.96 0.36 0.67
N GLY A 192 -23.79 0.79 0.20
CA GLY A 192 -23.36 2.18 0.17
C GLY A 192 -22.48 2.62 1.34
N GLN A 193 -22.15 1.73 2.28
CA GLN A 193 -21.29 2.05 3.41
C GLN A 193 -19.84 2.22 2.94
N LYS A 194 -19.23 3.36 3.29
CA LYS A 194 -17.85 3.65 2.94
C LYS A 194 -16.90 3.15 4.01
N PHE A 195 -15.74 2.67 3.60
CA PHE A 195 -14.76 2.11 4.53
C PHE A 195 -13.32 2.35 4.11
N SER A 196 -12.42 2.12 5.05
CA SER A 196 -10.99 2.02 4.85
C SER A 196 -10.42 0.71 5.40
N ILE A 197 -9.28 0.31 4.84
CA ILE A 197 -8.40 -0.75 5.32
C ILE A 197 -7.02 -0.11 5.41
N TYR A 198 -6.40 -0.18 6.59
CA TYR A 198 -5.05 0.35 6.80
C TYR A 198 -4.06 -0.81 6.67
N THR A 199 -3.20 -0.77 5.66
CA THR A 199 -2.34 -1.91 5.27
C THR A 199 -1.25 -2.24 6.28
N LEU A 200 -0.95 -1.33 7.21
CA LEU A 200 -0.01 -1.55 8.32
C LEU A 200 -0.67 -2.18 9.57
N ASP A 201 -1.99 -2.38 9.58
CA ASP A 201 -2.63 -3.21 10.61
C ASP A 201 -2.26 -4.69 10.41
N ASP A 202 -2.39 -5.51 11.46
CA ASP A 202 -2.17 -6.97 11.38
C ASP A 202 -3.34 -7.63 10.63
N LEU A 203 -3.39 -7.49 9.30
CA LEU A 203 -4.49 -7.96 8.47
C LEU A 203 -4.68 -9.49 8.46
N TYR A 204 -3.73 -10.25 9.02
CA TYR A 204 -3.92 -11.69 9.27
C TYR A 204 -4.91 -11.94 10.40
N LYS A 205 -4.91 -11.09 11.44
CA LYS A 205 -5.83 -11.15 12.58
C LYS A 205 -7.04 -10.22 12.40
N ASP A 206 -6.80 -9.05 11.83
CA ASP A 206 -7.72 -7.93 11.75
C ASP A 206 -8.45 -7.90 10.40
N GLN A 207 -9.31 -8.88 10.18
CA GLN A 207 -10.17 -8.98 9.00
C GLN A 207 -11.44 -8.15 9.19
N TYR A 208 -11.31 -6.82 9.18
CA TYR A 208 -12.44 -5.91 9.25
C TYR A 208 -12.33 -4.73 8.29
N LEU A 209 -13.49 -4.19 7.92
CA LEU A 209 -13.62 -2.92 7.21
C LEU A 209 -13.91 -1.83 8.24
N ARG A 210 -13.11 -0.76 8.27
CA ARG A 210 -13.32 0.40 9.15
C ARG A 210 -14.32 1.34 8.50
N LEU A 211 -15.53 1.45 9.03
CA LEU A 211 -16.57 2.31 8.45
C LEU A 211 -16.28 3.78 8.74
N ASN A 212 -16.42 4.59 7.69
CA ASN A 212 -16.31 6.04 7.79
C ASN A 212 -17.07 6.69 6.64
N GLN A 213 -18.24 7.29 6.95
CA GLN A 213 -19.12 7.88 5.93
C GLN A 213 -18.60 9.22 5.39
N ASP A 214 -17.66 9.85 6.09
CA ASP A 214 -17.03 11.10 5.67
C ASP A 214 -15.95 10.87 4.59
N LEU A 215 -15.60 9.60 4.31
CA LEU A 215 -14.69 9.26 3.22
C LEU A 215 -15.22 9.74 1.86
N GLU A 216 -14.32 10.29 1.04
CA GLU A 216 -14.58 10.54 -0.36
C GLU A 216 -14.20 9.30 -1.18
N VAL A 217 -15.21 8.58 -1.67
CA VAL A 217 -15.02 7.36 -2.47
C VAL A 217 -15.42 7.60 -3.93
N LYS A 218 -14.63 7.07 -4.85
CA LYS A 218 -14.92 7.08 -6.29
C LYS A 218 -16.01 6.06 -6.60
N THR A 219 -16.97 6.42 -7.45
CA THR A 219 -18.02 5.51 -7.91
C THR A 219 -17.46 4.39 -8.78
N PHE A 220 -17.78 3.15 -8.43
CA PHE A 220 -17.49 1.96 -9.23
C PHE A 220 -18.70 1.55 -10.07
N ASP A 221 -18.48 1.18 -11.34
CA ASP A 221 -19.53 0.64 -12.21
C ASP A 221 -19.69 -0.87 -11.99
N TRP A 222 -20.71 -1.25 -11.21
CA TRP A 222 -21.05 -2.64 -10.89
C TRP A 222 -21.34 -3.51 -12.11
N LYS A 223 -21.65 -2.93 -13.29
CA LYS A 223 -21.84 -3.71 -14.53
C LYS A 223 -20.57 -4.43 -14.97
N LEU A 224 -19.39 -3.94 -14.56
CA LEU A 224 -18.10 -4.53 -14.89
C LEU A 224 -17.91 -5.94 -14.31
N ILE A 225 -18.62 -6.29 -13.24
CA ILE A 225 -18.59 -7.63 -12.64
C ILE A 225 -19.58 -8.60 -13.31
N ASN A 226 -20.68 -8.06 -13.87
CA ASN A 226 -21.83 -8.84 -14.34
C ASN A 226 -21.81 -9.18 -15.83
N ASN A 227 -20.78 -8.77 -16.58
CA ASN A 227 -20.62 -9.14 -17.99
C ASN A 227 -20.26 -10.63 -18.14
N LYS A 228 -21.26 -11.50 -17.95
CA LYS A 228 -21.30 -12.82 -18.59
C LYS A 228 -21.63 -12.58 -20.07
N ASN A 229 -20.69 -12.92 -20.95
CA ASN A 229 -20.87 -13.20 -22.37
C ASN A 229 -21.69 -12.18 -23.17
N GLN A 230 -21.00 -11.22 -23.78
CA GLN A 230 -21.40 -10.70 -25.09
C GLN A 230 -20.21 -10.83 -26.04
N THR A 231 -20.06 -12.05 -26.58
CA THR A 231 -19.78 -12.44 -27.98
C THR A 231 -19.25 -13.86 -27.99
#